data_AF-A0A9W8UV74-F1
#
_entry.id   AF-A0A9W8UV74-F1
#
_cell.length_a   1.000
_cell.length_b   1.000
_cell.length_c   1.000
_cell.angle_alpha   90.00
_cell.angle_beta   90.00
_cell.angle_gamma   90.00
#
_symmetry.space_group_name_H-M   'P 1'
#
loop_
_entity.id
_entity.type
_entity.pdbx_description
1 polymer ?
#
loop_
_entity_poly.entity_id
_entity_poly.type
_entity_poly.pdbx_seq_one_letter_code
_entity_poly.pdbx_strand_id
1 'polypeptide(L)'
;MRKHGLGLVRQCYLSKASQNCIEKSLQKRIMSYWKWESIFGRFTLSDWDPIKKDNIMVTGYLSSAIGLYEQASGDRQYHQKNALEFVIDDGKHYKTNYEGLADALHENMDNNPYCLYPCEPNWTYSLCNLTGMAGLVISDRILGRDLGARLRNRFERSLEEEFTECDGRILPIRSEFTGLTLPGLCGTLTDCINAMLLTAYLPHLAHRNWAMIRKEFIKYDEKDQLVVHDLKGADKMDPGNYRAGEGPLRAFIAATAAEFGDEKVRKEALDQLDNVYFPIEATKTGSLRNKGLSATSQVIALMARLVKQRDLANATLHGPSDEALSGPLLEDAPFPEVLVAKAYSEDGKKLDLVLYNGKEPGSFKLGFERLVPGKQYSLSTGGSVTANSTGKAWAEVKINGRTQIMLQPAA
;
A
#
# COMPACT_ATOMS: atom_id res chain seq x y z
N MET A 1 15.78 -3.43 -22.86
CA MET A 1 14.84 -3.18 -21.75
C MET A 1 14.43 -4.52 -21.15
N ARG A 2 14.97 -4.90 -19.99
CA ARG A 2 14.50 -6.09 -19.28
C ARG A 2 13.10 -5.78 -18.73
N LYS A 3 12.09 -6.53 -19.16
CA LYS A 3 10.77 -6.57 -18.51
C LYS A 3 10.96 -7.17 -17.10
N HIS A 4 11.42 -6.37 -16.15
CA HIS A 4 11.22 -6.67 -14.74
C HIS A 4 9.80 -6.22 -14.40
N GLY A 5 8.82 -7.00 -14.87
CA GLY A 5 7.49 -6.94 -14.29
C GLY A 5 7.63 -7.26 -12.80
N LEU A 6 6.97 -6.48 -11.94
CA LEU A 6 6.82 -6.82 -10.53
C LEU A 6 6.42 -8.29 -10.43
N GLY A 7 7.31 -9.11 -9.87
CA GLY A 7 7.01 -10.50 -9.53
C GLY A 7 6.08 -10.51 -8.33
N LEU A 8 4.80 -10.22 -8.54
CA LEU A 8 3.77 -10.27 -7.50
C LEU A 8 2.72 -11.30 -7.86
N VAL A 9 2.91 -12.53 -7.36
CA VAL A 9 1.78 -13.37 -6.92
C VAL A 9 2.21 -14.00 -5.59
N ARG A 10 2.31 -13.17 -4.53
CA ARG A 10 2.60 -13.69 -3.19
C ARG A 10 1.30 -14.10 -2.50
N GLN A 11 0.78 -15.27 -2.88
CA GLN A 11 -0.33 -15.92 -2.18
C GLN A 11 0.21 -16.79 -1.03
N CYS A 12 -0.69 -17.24 -0.15
CA CYS A 12 -0.48 -17.62 1.24
C CYS A 12 -0.67 -16.45 2.24
N TYR A 13 0.11 -16.40 3.33
CA TYR A 13 -0.14 -15.60 4.52
C TYR A 13 -0.21 -14.08 4.27
N LEU A 14 0.36 -13.57 3.17
CA LEU A 14 0.23 -12.17 2.78
C LEU A 14 -1.19 -11.83 2.30
N SER A 15 -1.81 -12.70 1.50
CA SER A 15 -3.20 -12.52 1.09
C SER A 15 -4.13 -12.54 2.31
N LYS A 16 -3.88 -13.47 3.25
CA LYS A 16 -4.64 -13.51 4.50
C LYS A 16 -4.40 -12.29 5.38
N ALA A 17 -3.17 -11.77 5.44
CA ALA A 17 -2.86 -10.54 6.16
C ALA A 17 -3.61 -9.32 5.58
N SER A 18 -3.67 -9.20 4.25
CA SER A 18 -4.43 -8.15 3.56
C SER A 18 -5.93 -8.25 3.84
N GLN A 19 -6.52 -9.44 3.71
CA GLN A 19 -7.94 -9.68 4.07
C GLN A 19 -8.22 -9.28 5.51
N ASN A 20 -7.42 -9.78 6.46
CA ASN A 20 -7.58 -9.46 7.88
C ASN A 20 -7.46 -7.95 8.14
N CYS A 21 -6.62 -7.23 7.38
CA CYS A 21 -6.48 -5.78 7.51
C CYS A 21 -7.73 -5.05 6.98
N ILE A 22 -8.25 -5.46 5.82
CA ILE A 22 -9.50 -4.95 5.25
C ILE A 22 -10.67 -5.20 6.22
N GLU A 23 -10.86 -6.44 6.66
CA GLU A 23 -11.94 -6.84 7.57
C GLU A 23 -11.88 -6.12 8.92
N LYS A 24 -10.68 -5.94 9.49
CA LYS A 24 -10.49 -5.15 10.73
C LYS A 24 -10.87 -3.70 10.56
N SER A 25 -10.65 -3.13 9.38
CA SER A 25 -10.98 -1.74 9.08
C SER A 25 -12.49 -1.51 9.08
N LEU A 26 -13.30 -2.54 8.86
CA LEU A 26 -14.77 -2.44 8.84
C LEU A 26 -15.42 -2.53 10.24
N GLN A 27 -14.64 -2.87 11.28
CA GLN A 27 -15.16 -3.15 12.61
C GLN A 27 -15.48 -1.89 13.41
N LYS A 28 -16.45 -1.99 14.33
CA LYS A 28 -16.86 -0.92 15.28
C LYS A 28 -15.69 -0.21 15.94
N ARG A 29 -14.67 -0.97 16.36
CA ARG A 29 -13.48 -0.41 17.03
C ARG A 29 -12.76 0.62 16.16
N ILE A 30 -12.79 0.46 14.85
CA ILE A 30 -12.16 1.36 13.89
C ILE A 30 -13.17 2.38 13.35
N MET A 31 -14.41 1.99 13.10
CA MET A 31 -15.40 2.84 12.42
C MET A 31 -16.25 3.73 13.35
N SER A 32 -16.29 3.46 14.66
CA SER A 32 -17.18 4.19 15.58
C SER A 32 -16.91 5.69 15.70
N TYR A 33 -15.72 6.16 15.32
CA TYR A 33 -15.42 7.59 15.29
C TYR A 33 -16.35 8.35 14.33
N TRP A 34 -16.74 7.72 13.21
CA TRP A 34 -17.49 8.40 12.16
C TRP A 34 -18.88 8.88 12.61
N LYS A 35 -19.49 8.15 13.55
CA LYS A 35 -20.72 8.59 14.22
C LYS A 35 -20.55 9.97 14.85
N TRP A 36 -19.46 10.17 15.58
CA TRP A 36 -19.21 11.41 16.31
C TRP A 36 -18.82 12.54 15.36
N GLU A 37 -17.98 12.27 14.37
CA GLU A 37 -17.64 13.24 13.32
C GLU A 37 -18.91 13.70 12.56
N SER A 38 -19.80 12.77 12.20
CA SER A 38 -21.06 13.08 11.52
C SER A 38 -21.99 13.94 12.37
N ILE A 39 -22.09 13.66 13.68
CA ILE A 39 -22.93 14.42 14.61
C ILE A 39 -22.37 15.84 14.80
N PHE A 40 -21.08 15.98 15.08
CA PHE A 40 -20.50 17.28 15.44
C PHE A 40 -20.14 18.15 14.23
N GLY A 41 -19.71 17.55 13.13
CA GLY A 41 -19.26 18.28 11.95
C GLY A 41 -20.34 18.52 10.89
N ARG A 42 -21.40 17.70 10.85
CA ARG A 42 -22.51 17.81 9.88
C ARG A 42 -23.91 17.78 10.50
N PHE A 43 -24.04 17.76 11.83
CA PHE A 43 -25.33 17.66 12.54
C PHE A 43 -26.20 16.48 12.09
N THR A 44 -25.59 15.37 11.67
CA THR A 44 -26.31 14.19 11.17
C THR A 44 -26.62 13.22 12.31
N LEU A 45 -27.90 13.13 12.69
CA LEU A 45 -28.34 12.44 13.91
C LEU A 45 -28.72 10.95 13.72
N SER A 46 -28.87 10.48 12.48
CA SER A 46 -29.48 9.17 12.22
C SER A 46 -28.80 8.32 11.14
N ASP A 47 -28.26 8.95 10.11
CA ASP A 47 -27.56 8.30 8.99
C ASP A 47 -26.06 8.54 9.09
N TRP A 48 -25.33 7.52 9.50
CA TRP A 48 -23.88 7.55 9.73
C TRP A 48 -23.15 6.67 8.75
N ASP A 49 -23.68 6.53 7.54
CA ASP A 49 -23.00 5.81 6.48
C ASP A 49 -21.63 6.44 6.21
N PRO A 50 -20.51 5.71 6.41
CA PRO A 50 -19.17 6.27 6.31
C PRO A 50 -18.72 6.58 4.88
N ILE A 51 -19.46 6.16 3.86
CA ILE A 51 -19.07 6.43 2.47
C ILE A 51 -19.98 7.44 1.78
N LYS A 52 -21.11 7.80 2.40
CA LYS A 52 -22.13 8.64 1.77
C LYS A 52 -21.67 10.08 1.53
N LYS A 53 -21.01 10.68 2.50
CA LYS A 53 -20.51 12.06 2.41
C LYS A 53 -19.22 12.19 3.21
N ASP A 54 -18.23 12.87 2.64
CA ASP A 54 -16.91 13.08 3.26
C ASP A 54 -16.19 11.74 3.52
N ASN A 55 -15.33 11.66 4.53
CA ASN A 55 -14.58 10.46 4.91
C ASN A 55 -13.73 9.86 3.78
N ILE A 56 -12.96 10.71 3.09
CA ILE A 56 -11.99 10.27 2.08
C ILE A 56 -10.99 9.25 2.65
N MET A 57 -10.70 9.30 3.95
CA MET A 57 -9.79 8.33 4.57
C MET A 57 -10.35 6.91 4.45
N VAL A 58 -11.63 6.68 4.77
CA VAL A 58 -12.22 5.34 4.63
C VAL A 58 -12.34 4.96 3.17
N THR A 59 -13.01 5.77 2.37
CA THR A 59 -13.29 5.47 0.96
C THR A 59 -12.02 5.32 0.14
N GLY A 60 -11.05 6.23 0.29
CA GLY A 60 -9.80 6.22 -0.47
C GLY A 60 -8.82 5.12 -0.07
N TYR A 61 -8.54 4.95 1.23
CA TYR A 61 -7.60 3.92 1.68
C TYR A 61 -8.19 2.52 1.51
N LEU A 62 -9.48 2.32 1.80
CA LEU A 62 -10.11 1.02 1.63
C LEU A 62 -10.22 0.64 0.15
N SER A 63 -10.56 1.60 -0.73
CA SER A 63 -10.59 1.36 -2.18
C SER A 63 -9.21 0.97 -2.72
N SER A 64 -8.16 1.66 -2.28
CA SER A 64 -6.78 1.32 -2.63
C SER A 64 -6.34 -0.04 -2.09
N ALA A 65 -6.66 -0.33 -0.81
CA ALA A 65 -6.27 -1.58 -0.17
C ALA A 65 -6.96 -2.80 -0.81
N ILE A 66 -8.27 -2.71 -1.06
CA ILE A 66 -9.03 -3.74 -1.76
C ILE A 66 -8.50 -3.90 -3.19
N GLY A 67 -8.30 -2.79 -3.91
CA GLY A 67 -7.81 -2.82 -5.27
C GLY A 67 -6.44 -3.50 -5.40
N LEU A 68 -5.46 -3.11 -4.57
CA LEU A 68 -4.14 -3.74 -4.55
C LEU A 68 -4.22 -5.22 -4.17
N TYR A 69 -5.08 -5.57 -3.21
CA TYR A 69 -5.30 -6.95 -2.79
C TYR A 69 -5.86 -7.81 -3.93
N GLU A 70 -6.96 -7.38 -4.55
CA GLU A 70 -7.62 -8.10 -5.63
C GLU A 70 -6.71 -8.20 -6.85
N GLN A 71 -5.99 -7.14 -7.19
CA GLN A 71 -5.01 -7.14 -8.25
C GLN A 71 -3.89 -8.17 -8.03
N ALA A 72 -3.32 -8.24 -6.82
CA ALA A 72 -2.19 -9.12 -6.54
C ALA A 72 -2.60 -10.60 -6.36
N SER A 73 -3.81 -10.86 -5.86
CA SER A 73 -4.29 -12.21 -5.55
C SER A 73 -5.18 -12.83 -6.65
N GLY A 74 -5.79 -11.99 -7.49
CA GLY A 74 -6.88 -12.42 -8.37
C GLY A 74 -8.17 -12.78 -7.63
N ASP A 75 -8.22 -12.65 -6.31
CA ASP A 75 -9.44 -12.83 -5.52
C ASP A 75 -10.40 -11.65 -5.78
N ARG A 76 -11.69 -11.95 -5.90
CA ARG A 76 -12.77 -11.01 -6.20
C ARG A 76 -13.90 -11.11 -5.17
N GLN A 77 -13.63 -11.64 -3.97
CA GLN A 77 -14.64 -11.82 -2.93
C GLN A 77 -15.38 -10.52 -2.58
N TYR A 78 -14.72 -9.35 -2.67
CA TYR A 78 -15.33 -8.06 -2.34
C TYR A 78 -16.23 -7.49 -3.45
N HIS A 79 -16.34 -8.17 -4.59
CA HIS A 79 -17.33 -7.85 -5.64
C HIS A 79 -18.72 -8.35 -5.25
N GLN A 80 -18.80 -9.38 -4.40
CA GLN A 80 -20.06 -9.94 -3.97
C GLN A 80 -20.92 -8.86 -3.32
N LYS A 81 -22.22 -8.90 -3.60
CA LYS A 81 -23.18 -7.97 -3.00
C LYS A 81 -23.05 -8.00 -1.48
N ASN A 82 -22.95 -6.82 -0.87
CA ASN A 82 -22.83 -6.63 0.58
C ASN A 82 -21.59 -7.28 1.22
N ALA A 83 -20.51 -7.53 0.45
CA ALA A 83 -19.26 -8.10 0.98
C ALA A 83 -18.55 -7.18 1.98
N LEU A 84 -18.83 -5.87 1.94
CA LEU A 84 -18.30 -4.88 2.88
C LEU A 84 -19.41 -4.45 3.82
N GLU A 85 -19.25 -4.71 5.11
CA GLU A 85 -20.19 -4.29 6.16
C GLU A 85 -19.48 -3.36 7.14
N PHE A 86 -19.72 -2.05 7.01
CA PHE A 86 -19.24 -1.06 7.98
C PHE A 86 -20.07 -1.12 9.24
N VAL A 87 -19.47 -1.56 10.35
CA VAL A 87 -20.11 -1.61 11.66
C VAL A 87 -19.79 -0.30 12.39
N ILE A 88 -20.74 0.63 12.47
CA ILE A 88 -20.53 1.94 13.13
C ILE A 88 -20.89 1.88 14.62
N ASP A 89 -21.99 1.20 14.94
CA ASP A 89 -22.49 1.00 16.31
C ASP A 89 -23.30 -0.29 16.41
N ASP A 90 -23.71 -0.69 17.61
CA ASP A 90 -24.51 -1.90 17.89
C ASP A 90 -25.92 -1.72 17.28
N GLY A 91 -26.08 -2.01 15.99
CA GLY A 91 -27.32 -1.81 15.24
C GLY A 91 -27.26 -0.76 14.12
N LYS A 92 -26.10 -0.12 13.89
CA LYS A 92 -25.88 0.79 12.76
C LYS A 92 -24.81 0.23 11.83
N HIS A 93 -25.26 -0.53 10.85
CA HIS A 93 -24.43 -1.26 9.90
C HIS A 93 -24.77 -0.82 8.48
N TYR A 94 -23.76 -0.51 7.67
CA TYR A 94 -23.93 -0.09 6.29
C TYR A 94 -23.21 -1.07 5.38
N LYS A 95 -23.93 -1.58 4.37
CA LYS A 95 -23.44 -2.64 3.49
C LYS A 95 -23.20 -2.10 2.09
N THR A 96 -22.07 -2.47 1.52
CA THR A 96 -21.70 -2.16 0.14
C THR A 96 -20.82 -3.29 -0.42
N ASN A 97 -20.29 -3.10 -1.61
CA ASN A 97 -19.27 -3.93 -2.22
C ASN A 97 -18.18 -3.03 -2.82
N TYR A 98 -17.19 -3.62 -3.48
CA TYR A 98 -16.08 -2.83 -4.04
C TYR A 98 -16.55 -1.84 -5.11
N GLU A 99 -17.54 -2.22 -5.92
CA GLU A 99 -18.18 -1.32 -6.91
C GLU A 99 -18.84 -0.12 -6.25
N GLY A 100 -19.70 -0.35 -5.25
CA GLY A 100 -20.37 0.73 -4.53
C GLY A 100 -19.41 1.63 -3.73
N LEU A 101 -18.27 1.10 -3.29
CA LEU A 101 -17.21 1.90 -2.67
C LEU A 101 -16.54 2.84 -3.69
N ALA A 102 -16.27 2.34 -4.90
CA ALA A 102 -15.70 3.13 -5.99
C ALA A 102 -16.68 4.22 -6.48
N ASP A 103 -17.98 3.89 -6.55
CA ASP A 103 -19.04 4.86 -6.86
C ASP A 103 -19.10 5.98 -5.82
N ALA A 104 -19.14 5.63 -4.54
CA ALA A 104 -19.17 6.60 -3.45
C ALA A 104 -17.94 7.54 -3.47
N LEU A 105 -16.76 6.99 -3.73
CA LEU A 105 -15.51 7.75 -3.88
C LEU A 105 -15.57 8.71 -5.08
N HIS A 106 -16.01 8.24 -6.25
CA HIS A 106 -16.18 9.08 -7.43
C HIS A 106 -17.22 10.18 -7.21
N GLU A 107 -18.40 9.84 -6.68
CA GLU A 107 -19.48 10.79 -6.43
C GLU A 107 -19.07 11.88 -5.43
N ASN A 108 -18.32 11.55 -4.38
CA ASN A 108 -17.83 12.56 -3.44
C ASN A 108 -16.80 13.49 -4.08
N MET A 109 -15.89 12.98 -4.92
CA MET A 109 -14.97 13.83 -5.68
C MET A 109 -15.72 14.71 -6.68
N ASP A 110 -16.61 14.13 -7.49
CA ASP A 110 -17.30 14.85 -8.55
C ASP A 110 -18.21 15.96 -8.00
N ASN A 111 -18.93 15.67 -6.91
CA ASN A 111 -19.84 16.64 -6.29
C ASN A 111 -19.11 17.70 -5.46
N ASN A 112 -17.85 17.48 -5.05
CA ASN A 112 -17.10 18.48 -4.31
C ASN A 112 -16.59 19.58 -5.25
N PRO A 113 -16.81 20.88 -4.95
CA PRO A 113 -16.29 21.98 -5.78
C PRO A 113 -14.80 21.87 -6.05
N TYR A 114 -14.02 21.43 -5.06
CA TYR A 114 -12.58 21.25 -5.18
C TYR A 114 -12.17 19.97 -5.91
N CYS A 115 -13.07 19.05 -6.27
CA CYS A 115 -12.70 17.70 -6.74
C CYS A 115 -11.87 16.85 -5.76
N LEU A 116 -11.54 17.42 -4.59
CA LEU A 116 -10.97 16.80 -3.42
C LEU A 116 -12.00 17.01 -2.30
N TYR A 117 -12.26 16.00 -1.49
CA TYR A 117 -13.28 16.10 -0.45
C TYR A 117 -12.76 15.79 0.96
N PRO A 118 -13.51 16.22 2.00
CA PRO A 118 -13.04 16.17 3.37
C PRO A 118 -12.81 14.76 3.93
N CYS A 119 -11.85 14.66 4.85
CA CYS A 119 -11.65 13.49 5.70
C CYS A 119 -12.63 13.59 6.87
N GLU A 120 -12.32 14.45 7.83
CA GLU A 120 -13.29 14.95 8.80
C GLU A 120 -14.10 16.08 8.17
N PRO A 121 -15.34 16.34 8.64
CA PRO A 121 -16.16 17.42 8.10
C PRO A 121 -15.41 18.75 8.00
N ASN A 122 -15.44 19.34 6.81
CA ASN A 122 -14.78 20.59 6.42
C ASN A 122 -13.25 20.56 6.29
N TRP A 123 -12.54 19.47 6.59
CA TRP A 123 -11.09 19.40 6.47
C TRP A 123 -10.66 18.48 5.33
N THR A 124 -10.15 19.09 4.25
CA THR A 124 -9.68 18.37 3.07
C THR A 124 -8.18 18.17 3.15
N TYR A 125 -7.75 16.91 3.08
CA TYR A 125 -6.33 16.54 3.11
C TYR A 125 -5.91 16.04 1.74
N SER A 126 -4.82 16.59 1.22
CA SER A 126 -4.29 16.21 -0.10
C SER A 126 -3.88 14.74 -0.09
N LEU A 127 -3.08 14.30 0.89
CA LEU A 127 -2.68 12.89 1.12
C LEU A 127 -3.83 11.88 0.91
N CYS A 128 -4.97 12.13 1.57
CA CYS A 128 -6.10 11.20 1.54
C CYS A 128 -6.74 11.17 0.15
N ASN A 129 -6.88 12.34 -0.48
CA ASN A 129 -7.43 12.47 -1.83
C ASN A 129 -6.50 11.89 -2.90
N LEU A 130 -5.18 12.04 -2.76
CA LEU A 130 -4.19 11.38 -3.61
C LEU A 130 -4.29 9.84 -3.50
N THR A 131 -4.48 9.34 -2.28
CA THR A 131 -4.75 7.91 -2.05
C THR A 131 -6.07 7.50 -2.69
N GLY A 132 -7.13 8.30 -2.56
CA GLY A 132 -8.42 8.05 -3.22
C GLY A 132 -8.32 8.00 -4.74
N MET A 133 -7.58 8.92 -5.35
CA MET A 133 -7.37 8.92 -6.79
C MET A 133 -6.62 7.66 -7.25
N ALA A 134 -5.63 7.19 -6.48
CA ALA A 134 -4.99 5.90 -6.73
C ALA A 134 -6.00 4.74 -6.65
N GLY A 135 -6.89 4.76 -5.63
CA GLY A 135 -7.99 3.80 -5.49
C GLY A 135 -8.91 3.76 -6.70
N LEU A 136 -9.30 4.93 -7.22
CA LEU A 136 -10.12 5.01 -8.45
C LEU A 136 -9.39 4.44 -9.66
N VAL A 137 -8.11 4.80 -9.86
CA VAL A 137 -7.30 4.28 -10.98
C VAL A 137 -7.20 2.75 -10.93
N ILE A 138 -7.02 2.18 -9.74
CA ILE A 138 -6.99 0.72 -9.57
C ILE A 138 -8.36 0.11 -9.83
N SER A 139 -9.42 0.73 -9.30
CA SER A 139 -10.80 0.25 -9.46
C SER A 139 -11.28 0.29 -10.90
N ASP A 140 -10.92 1.32 -11.68
CA ASP A 140 -11.22 1.46 -13.10
C ASP A 140 -10.72 0.23 -13.86
N ARG A 141 -9.49 -0.19 -13.60
CA ARG A 141 -8.91 -1.37 -14.24
C ARG A 141 -9.56 -2.68 -13.78
N ILE A 142 -9.84 -2.84 -12.49
CA ILE A 142 -10.37 -4.09 -11.92
C ILE A 142 -11.85 -4.28 -12.27
N LEU A 143 -12.63 -3.21 -12.28
CA LEU A 143 -14.08 -3.21 -12.53
C LEU A 143 -14.41 -2.94 -14.00
N GLY A 144 -13.43 -2.57 -14.84
CA GLY A 144 -13.65 -2.25 -16.25
C GLY A 144 -14.41 -0.93 -16.44
N ARG A 145 -14.06 0.10 -15.66
CA ARG A 145 -14.72 1.41 -15.59
C ARG A 145 -13.72 2.55 -15.86
N ASP A 146 -14.21 3.78 -15.88
CA ASP A 146 -13.43 5.00 -16.18
C ASP A 146 -13.71 6.15 -15.19
N LEU A 147 -14.06 5.83 -13.94
CA LEU A 147 -14.36 6.80 -12.89
C LEU A 147 -13.19 7.74 -12.63
N GLY A 148 -12.01 7.19 -12.34
CA GLY A 148 -10.80 7.97 -12.11
C GLY A 148 -10.35 8.69 -13.39
N ALA A 149 -10.42 8.02 -14.54
CA ALA A 149 -10.06 8.62 -15.82
C ALA A 149 -10.86 9.90 -16.13
N ARG A 150 -12.17 9.91 -15.83
CA ARG A 150 -13.04 11.08 -16.03
C ARG A 150 -12.75 12.23 -15.07
N LEU A 151 -12.36 11.92 -13.83
CA LEU A 151 -12.04 12.94 -12.81
C LEU A 151 -10.64 13.55 -12.97
N ARG A 152 -9.71 12.82 -13.60
CA ARG A 152 -8.28 13.15 -13.63
C ARG A 152 -7.96 14.62 -13.93
N ASN A 153 -8.50 15.17 -15.01
CA ASN A 153 -8.17 16.54 -15.43
C ASN A 153 -8.69 17.58 -14.44
N ARG A 154 -9.89 17.36 -13.87
CA ARG A 154 -10.47 18.25 -12.87
C ARG A 154 -9.70 18.13 -11.55
N PHE A 155 -9.34 16.92 -11.16
CA PHE A 155 -8.54 16.64 -9.97
C PHE A 155 -7.16 17.31 -10.05
N GLU A 156 -6.46 17.16 -11.18
CA GLU A 156 -5.17 17.81 -11.46
C GLU A 156 -5.29 19.33 -11.36
N ARG A 157 -6.25 19.92 -12.08
CA ARG A 157 -6.47 21.36 -12.07
C ARG A 157 -6.73 21.87 -10.64
N SER A 158 -7.62 21.23 -9.90
CA SER A 158 -7.90 21.64 -8.52
C SER A 158 -6.70 21.47 -7.59
N LEU A 159 -5.90 20.41 -7.77
CA LEU A 159 -4.69 20.21 -6.99
C LEU A 159 -3.68 21.35 -7.23
N GLU A 160 -3.53 21.79 -8.48
CA GLU A 160 -2.65 22.90 -8.84
C GLU A 160 -3.20 24.28 -8.46
N GLU A 161 -4.48 24.55 -8.66
CA GLU A 161 -5.08 25.87 -8.43
C GLU A 161 -5.43 26.11 -6.95
N GLU A 162 -5.85 25.06 -6.22
CA GLU A 162 -6.43 25.19 -4.88
C GLU A 162 -5.59 24.53 -3.79
N PHE A 163 -4.67 23.64 -4.13
CA PHE A 163 -3.86 22.90 -3.14
C PHE A 163 -2.36 23.01 -3.39
N THR A 164 -1.91 23.94 -4.23
CA THR A 164 -0.48 24.18 -4.46
C THR A 164 -0.12 25.62 -4.12
N GLU A 165 0.93 25.80 -3.31
CA GLU A 165 1.47 27.12 -2.98
C GLU A 165 2.29 27.71 -4.14
N CYS A 166 2.58 29.01 -4.11
CA CYS A 166 3.34 29.69 -5.16
C CYS A 166 4.76 29.12 -5.36
N ASP A 167 5.32 28.43 -4.37
CA ASP A 167 6.61 27.75 -4.46
C ASP A 167 6.51 26.34 -5.09
N GLY A 168 5.29 25.90 -5.43
CA GLY A 168 5.00 24.62 -6.08
C GLY A 168 4.71 23.47 -5.11
N ARG A 169 4.75 23.70 -3.80
CA ARG A 169 4.49 22.68 -2.77
C ARG A 169 2.99 22.45 -2.60
N ILE A 170 2.63 21.19 -2.39
CA ILE A 170 1.22 20.80 -2.21
C ILE A 170 0.84 20.98 -0.74
N LEU A 171 -0.23 21.74 -0.48
CA LEU A 171 -0.80 21.96 0.82
C LEU A 171 -1.29 20.63 1.43
N PRO A 172 -0.91 20.31 2.67
CA PRO A 172 -1.32 19.07 3.32
C PRO A 172 -2.79 19.07 3.73
N ILE A 173 -3.32 20.25 4.08
CA ILE A 173 -4.68 20.42 4.60
C ILE A 173 -5.25 21.76 4.14
N ARG A 174 -6.56 21.79 3.87
CA ARG A 174 -7.32 23.02 3.62
C ARG A 174 -8.73 22.88 4.17
N SER A 175 -9.21 23.94 4.81
CA SER A 175 -10.61 24.05 5.23
C SER A 175 -11.49 24.28 4.01
N GLU A 176 -12.49 23.41 3.81
CA GLU A 176 -13.49 23.56 2.75
C GLU A 176 -14.32 24.84 2.94
N PHE A 177 -14.62 25.20 4.19
CA PHE A 177 -15.48 26.34 4.54
C PHE A 177 -14.75 27.69 4.47
N THR A 178 -13.52 27.77 4.99
CA THR A 178 -12.80 29.05 5.14
C THR A 178 -11.64 29.22 4.16
N GLY A 179 -11.20 28.15 3.49
CA GLY A 179 -9.96 28.13 2.72
C GLY A 179 -8.69 28.16 3.59
N LEU A 180 -8.80 28.21 4.92
CA LEU A 180 -7.64 28.24 5.81
C LEU A 180 -6.84 26.95 5.73
N THR A 181 -5.51 27.09 5.70
CA THR A 181 -4.55 26.01 5.90
C THR A 181 -3.96 26.10 7.32
N LEU A 182 -3.43 24.99 7.84
CA LEU A 182 -2.75 24.95 9.13
C LEU A 182 -1.24 25.15 8.93
N PRO A 183 -0.68 26.30 9.36
CA PRO A 183 0.76 26.56 9.21
C PRO A 183 1.59 25.52 9.97
N GLY A 184 2.66 25.02 9.36
CA GLY A 184 3.59 24.08 10.00
C GLY A 184 3.28 22.59 9.79
N LEU A 185 2.13 22.25 9.18
CA LEU A 185 1.92 20.87 8.70
C LEU A 185 2.59 20.61 7.34
N CYS A 186 2.91 21.67 6.58
CA CYS A 186 3.65 21.56 5.33
C CYS A 186 5.14 21.33 5.63
N GLY A 187 5.66 20.17 5.23
CA GLY A 187 7.02 19.72 5.50
C GLY A 187 7.56 18.80 4.41
N THR A 188 8.86 18.54 4.44
CA THR A 188 9.50 17.55 3.57
C THR A 188 8.83 16.17 3.67
N LEU A 189 8.31 15.82 4.85
CA LEU A 189 7.56 14.58 5.07
C LEU A 189 6.33 14.50 4.16
N THR A 190 5.52 15.56 4.12
CA THR A 190 4.31 15.60 3.29
C THR A 190 4.66 15.66 1.81
N ASP A 191 5.74 16.35 1.44
CA ASP A 191 6.22 16.40 0.06
C ASP A 191 6.66 15.02 -0.44
N CYS A 192 7.33 14.24 0.40
CA CYS A 192 7.70 12.84 0.11
C CYS A 192 6.45 11.99 -0.17
N ILE A 193 5.43 12.09 0.70
CA ILE A 193 4.17 11.36 0.53
C ILE A 193 3.50 11.74 -0.79
N ASN A 194 3.38 13.04 -1.08
CA ASN A 194 2.79 13.53 -2.31
C ASN A 194 3.55 13.02 -3.54
N ALA A 195 4.88 13.12 -3.52
CA ALA A 195 5.73 12.65 -4.61
C ALA A 195 5.52 11.14 -4.88
N MET A 196 5.42 10.30 -3.85
CA MET A 196 5.16 8.87 -4.02
C MET A 196 3.76 8.57 -4.56
N LEU A 197 2.72 9.23 -4.04
CA LEU A 197 1.33 8.92 -4.41
C LEU A 197 0.97 9.39 -5.82
N LEU A 198 1.64 10.43 -6.33
CA LEU A 198 1.36 11.02 -7.66
C LEU A 198 2.01 10.25 -8.82
N THR A 199 2.96 9.34 -8.57
CA THR A 199 3.80 8.74 -9.64
C THR A 199 3.00 7.97 -10.70
N ALA A 200 1.83 7.44 -10.35
CA ALA A 200 0.98 6.66 -11.25
C ALA A 200 0.16 7.52 -12.22
N TYR A 201 -0.54 8.55 -11.72
CA TYR A 201 -1.58 9.26 -12.47
C TYR A 201 -1.27 10.74 -12.73
N LEU A 202 -0.33 11.34 -11.99
CA LEU A 202 0.17 12.72 -12.20
C LEU A 202 1.70 12.77 -12.09
N PRO A 203 2.43 12.02 -12.95
CA PRO A 203 3.87 11.86 -12.81
C PRO A 203 4.64 13.18 -12.89
N HIS A 204 4.17 14.16 -13.65
CA HIS A 204 4.84 15.46 -13.77
C HIS A 204 4.85 16.23 -12.43
N LEU A 205 3.75 16.21 -11.67
CA LEU A 205 3.71 16.78 -10.31
C LEU A 205 4.56 15.97 -9.34
N ALA A 206 4.58 14.64 -9.49
CA ALA A 206 5.43 13.76 -8.69
C ALA A 206 6.91 14.11 -8.87
N HIS A 207 7.36 14.24 -10.12
CA HIS A 207 8.72 14.63 -10.47
C HIS A 207 9.06 16.06 -10.02
N ARG A 208 8.11 17.02 -10.09
CA ARG A 208 8.29 18.37 -9.53
C ARG A 208 8.58 18.31 -8.04
N ASN A 209 7.75 17.60 -7.27
CA ASN A 209 7.93 17.45 -5.82
C ASN A 209 9.27 16.80 -5.48
N TRP A 210 9.63 15.69 -6.14
CA TRP A 210 10.92 15.04 -5.88
C TRP A 210 12.12 15.93 -6.24
N ALA A 211 12.05 16.67 -7.34
CA ALA A 211 13.11 17.60 -7.74
C ALA A 211 13.29 18.72 -6.70
N MET A 212 12.20 19.28 -6.17
CA MET A 212 12.26 20.28 -5.09
C MET A 212 12.85 19.69 -3.81
N ILE A 213 12.38 18.53 -3.36
CA ILE A 213 12.90 17.86 -2.15
C ILE A 213 14.41 17.67 -2.26
N ARG A 214 14.85 17.12 -3.39
CA ARG A 214 16.27 16.87 -3.67
C ARG A 214 17.12 18.12 -3.71
N LYS A 215 16.58 19.20 -4.27
CA LYS A 215 17.34 20.43 -4.47
C LYS A 215 17.42 21.24 -3.19
N GLU A 216 16.32 21.35 -2.45
CA GLU A 216 16.20 22.27 -1.33
C GLU A 216 16.58 21.60 -0.01
N PHE A 217 16.10 20.39 0.27
CA PHE A 217 16.20 19.77 1.61
C PHE A 217 17.29 18.71 1.73
N ILE A 218 17.67 18.04 0.64
CA ILE A 218 18.67 16.96 0.66
C ILE A 218 20.03 17.49 0.21
N LYS A 219 21.01 17.51 1.12
CA LYS A 219 22.38 17.95 0.85
C LYS A 219 23.40 16.90 1.27
N TYR A 220 24.65 17.14 0.87
CA TYR A 220 25.81 16.38 1.32
C TYR A 220 26.76 17.32 2.05
N ASP A 221 27.23 16.91 3.22
CA ASP A 221 28.23 17.65 3.98
C ASP A 221 29.64 17.45 3.42
N GLU A 222 30.65 18.04 4.08
CA GLU A 222 32.06 17.93 3.70
C GLU A 222 32.61 16.49 3.75
N LYS A 223 31.91 15.58 4.44
CA LYS A 223 32.25 14.15 4.56
C LYS A 223 31.47 13.27 3.60
N ASP A 224 30.76 13.86 2.63
CA ASP A 224 29.84 13.18 1.71
C ASP A 224 28.75 12.39 2.45
N GLN A 225 28.27 12.89 3.59
CA GLN A 225 27.14 12.32 4.31
C GLN A 225 25.85 13.07 4.00
N LEU A 226 24.75 12.32 3.83
CA LEU A 226 23.42 12.87 3.63
C LEU A 226 23.00 13.75 4.80
N VAL A 227 22.62 15.00 4.55
CA VAL A 227 22.04 15.89 5.56
C VAL A 227 20.69 16.38 5.06
N VAL A 228 19.70 16.37 5.95
CA VAL A 228 18.36 16.91 5.66
C VAL A 228 18.24 18.27 6.36
N HIS A 229 18.13 19.33 5.57
CA HIS A 229 18.09 20.71 6.03
C HIS A 229 16.66 21.25 6.18
N ASP A 230 16.55 22.39 6.87
CA ASP A 230 15.33 23.23 6.92
C ASP A 230 14.05 22.52 7.37
N LEU A 231 14.20 21.53 8.27
CA LEU A 231 13.10 20.76 8.84
C LEU A 231 12.11 21.66 9.59
N LYS A 232 10.82 21.56 9.24
CA LYS A 232 9.73 22.35 9.83
C LYS A 232 8.60 21.46 10.33
N GLY A 233 8.03 21.84 11.48
CA GLY A 233 6.80 21.25 12.03
C GLY A 233 6.70 19.73 11.90
N ALA A 234 5.88 19.24 10.95
CA ALA A 234 5.67 17.82 10.66
C ALA A 234 6.96 17.02 10.41
N ASP A 235 8.03 17.63 9.92
CA ASP A 235 9.33 16.99 9.69
C ASP A 235 10.02 16.51 10.98
N LYS A 236 9.61 17.07 12.12
CA LYS A 236 10.17 16.77 13.45
C LYS A 236 9.24 15.89 14.27
N MET A 237 8.37 15.12 13.63
CA MET A 237 7.37 14.29 14.29
C MET A 237 7.18 12.95 13.57
N ASP A 238 6.96 11.88 14.35
CA ASP A 238 6.46 10.61 13.82
C ASP A 238 4.93 10.67 13.62
N PRO A 239 4.41 10.58 12.38
CA PRO A 239 2.97 10.68 12.13
C PRO A 239 2.16 9.52 12.72
N GLY A 240 2.80 8.39 13.05
CA GLY A 240 2.09 7.21 13.58
C GLY A 240 1.92 7.19 15.09
N ASN A 241 2.64 8.03 15.84
CA ASN A 241 2.54 8.09 17.30
C ASN A 241 2.65 9.51 17.89
N TYR A 242 2.79 10.53 17.04
CA TYR A 242 2.90 11.95 17.37
C TYR A 242 4.06 12.32 18.31
N ARG A 243 5.09 11.47 18.40
CA ARG A 243 6.30 11.78 19.17
C ARG A 243 7.24 12.64 18.33
N ALA A 244 7.88 13.59 19.00
CA ALA A 244 8.90 14.43 18.38
C ALA A 244 10.14 13.60 17.99
N GLY A 245 10.70 13.90 16.82
CA GLY A 245 11.91 13.28 16.29
C GLY A 245 12.00 13.42 14.78
N GLU A 246 13.21 13.62 14.27
CA GLU A 246 13.50 13.82 12.83
C GLU A 246 13.81 12.50 12.09
N GLY A 247 14.04 11.42 12.85
CA GLY A 247 14.34 10.11 12.29
C GLY A 247 13.24 9.51 11.42
N PRO A 248 11.92 9.62 11.75
CA PRO A 248 10.86 9.03 10.94
C PRO A 248 10.86 9.53 9.50
N LEU A 249 11.20 10.82 9.28
CA LEU A 249 11.33 11.41 7.95
C LEU A 249 12.29 10.62 7.04
N ARG A 250 13.32 9.98 7.60
CA ARG A 250 14.26 9.16 6.82
C ARG A 250 13.59 7.97 6.13
N ALA A 251 12.57 7.38 6.74
CA ALA A 251 11.77 6.34 6.09
C ALA A 251 11.05 6.87 4.84
N PHE A 252 10.45 8.06 4.93
CA PHE A 252 9.73 8.70 3.82
C PHE A 252 10.65 9.15 2.70
N ILE A 253 11.81 9.75 3.04
CA ILE A 253 12.85 10.10 2.07
C ILE A 253 13.33 8.84 1.35
N ALA A 254 13.62 7.77 2.10
CA ALA A 254 14.09 6.53 1.50
C ALA A 254 13.05 5.89 0.57
N ALA A 255 11.78 5.84 0.96
CA ALA A 255 10.71 5.29 0.14
C ALA A 255 10.50 6.11 -1.15
N THR A 256 10.54 7.43 -1.04
CA THR A 256 10.43 8.34 -2.19
C THR A 256 11.64 8.16 -3.12
N ALA A 257 12.85 8.18 -2.57
CA ALA A 257 14.07 7.95 -3.34
C ALA A 257 14.03 6.60 -4.08
N ALA A 258 13.52 5.55 -3.44
CA ALA A 258 13.33 4.24 -4.08
C ALA A 258 12.42 4.31 -5.30
N GLU A 259 11.25 4.93 -5.16
CA GLU A 259 10.27 5.07 -6.24
C GLU A 259 10.82 5.87 -7.43
N PHE A 260 11.66 6.88 -7.19
CA PHE A 260 12.32 7.66 -8.25
C PHE A 260 13.63 7.05 -8.76
N GLY A 261 14.11 5.96 -8.16
CA GLY A 261 15.35 5.28 -8.55
C GLY A 261 16.63 5.92 -8.02
N ASP A 262 16.54 6.79 -7.01
CA ASP A 262 17.69 7.43 -6.35
C ASP A 262 18.29 6.52 -5.26
N GLU A 263 19.06 5.53 -5.72
CA GLU A 263 19.63 4.50 -4.84
C GLU A 263 20.64 5.01 -3.82
N LYS A 264 21.34 6.13 -4.10
CA LYS A 264 22.29 6.73 -3.13
C LYS A 264 21.53 7.27 -1.93
N VAL A 265 20.56 8.16 -2.18
CA VAL A 265 19.72 8.75 -1.14
C VAL A 265 18.93 7.68 -0.39
N ARG A 266 18.36 6.69 -1.09
CA ARG A 266 17.61 5.60 -0.46
C ARG A 266 18.44 4.85 0.59
N LYS A 267 19.65 4.44 0.22
CA LYS A 267 20.53 3.65 1.09
C LYS A 267 21.00 4.46 2.29
N GLU A 268 21.42 5.70 2.08
CA GLU A 268 21.91 6.56 3.16
C GLU A 268 20.80 6.98 4.12
N ALA A 269 19.59 7.25 3.63
CA ALA A 269 18.45 7.54 4.50
C ALA A 269 18.05 6.31 5.33
N LEU A 270 18.06 5.10 4.76
CA LEU A 270 17.85 3.86 5.52
C LEU A 270 18.97 3.62 6.54
N ASP A 271 20.22 3.87 6.18
CA ASP A 271 21.36 3.75 7.09
C ASP A 271 21.23 4.70 8.30
N GLN A 272 20.86 5.96 8.07
CA GLN A 272 20.58 6.89 9.16
C GLN A 272 19.40 6.44 10.02
N LEU A 273 18.31 5.98 9.39
CA LEU A 273 17.16 5.46 10.12
C LEU A 273 17.59 4.31 11.05
N ASP A 274 18.36 3.37 10.53
CA ASP A 274 18.70 2.12 11.20
C ASP A 274 19.86 2.26 12.21
N ASN A 275 20.83 3.15 11.96
CA ASN A 275 22.06 3.22 12.76
C ASN A 275 22.17 4.50 13.60
N VAL A 276 21.41 5.56 13.28
CA VAL A 276 21.46 6.84 14.03
C VAL A 276 20.21 7.04 14.86
N TYR A 277 19.02 6.85 14.28
CA TYR A 277 17.76 7.23 14.93
C TYR A 277 17.03 6.08 15.62
N PHE A 278 16.87 4.94 14.93
CA PHE A 278 16.06 3.82 15.42
C PHE A 278 16.75 2.47 15.16
N PRO A 279 17.70 2.09 16.04
CA PRO A 279 18.38 0.80 15.98
C PRO A 279 17.44 -0.38 15.72
N ILE A 280 17.83 -1.25 14.78
CA ILE A 280 17.10 -2.48 14.49
C ILE A 280 17.29 -3.47 15.64
N GLU A 281 16.19 -4.09 16.07
CA GLU A 281 16.21 -5.24 16.98
C GLU A 281 15.44 -6.43 16.38
N ALA A 282 15.86 -7.64 16.74
CA ALA A 282 15.13 -8.85 16.42
C ALA A 282 14.06 -9.12 17.49
N THR A 283 12.85 -9.43 17.05
CA THR A 283 11.76 -9.90 17.91
C THR A 283 11.97 -11.36 18.31
N LYS A 284 11.14 -11.89 19.21
CA LYS A 284 11.19 -13.30 19.65
C LYS A 284 11.01 -14.29 18.49
N THR A 285 10.31 -13.89 17.43
CA THR A 285 10.08 -14.68 16.21
C THR A 285 11.20 -14.57 15.19
N GLY A 286 12.24 -13.76 15.46
CA GLY A 286 13.32 -13.45 14.51
C GLY A 286 12.99 -12.33 13.52
N SER A 287 11.76 -11.81 13.52
CA SER A 287 11.39 -10.65 12.67
C SER A 287 12.13 -9.39 13.14
N LEU A 288 12.63 -8.60 12.20
CA LEU A 288 13.33 -7.36 12.48
C LEU A 288 12.36 -6.18 12.62
N ARG A 289 12.67 -5.25 13.54
CA ARG A 289 11.94 -3.99 13.68
C ARG A 289 12.86 -2.86 14.12
N ASN A 290 12.53 -1.63 13.76
CA ASN A 290 13.19 -0.43 14.27
C ASN A 290 12.64 -0.11 15.68
N LYS A 291 13.50 -0.11 16.71
CA LYS A 291 13.09 0.12 18.10
C LYS A 291 12.65 1.57 18.29
N GLY A 292 11.38 1.79 18.68
CA GLY A 292 10.83 3.12 18.96
C GLY A 292 10.19 3.83 17.77
N LEU A 293 10.33 3.28 16.56
CA LEU A 293 9.66 3.78 15.35
C LEU A 293 8.19 3.33 15.34
N SER A 294 7.25 4.22 15.00
CA SER A 294 5.82 3.87 14.94
C SER A 294 5.52 2.78 13.91
N ALA A 295 4.36 2.12 14.04
CA ALA A 295 3.92 1.12 13.07
C ALA A 295 3.80 1.71 11.66
N THR A 296 3.26 2.93 11.53
CA THR A 296 3.14 3.64 10.24
C THR A 296 4.50 3.87 9.61
N SER A 297 5.45 4.45 10.35
CA SER A 297 6.78 4.75 9.82
C SER A 297 7.60 3.48 9.56
N GLN A 298 7.36 2.39 10.30
CA GLN A 298 7.93 1.07 10.00
C GLN A 298 7.41 0.48 8.69
N VAL A 299 6.13 0.65 8.36
CA VAL A 299 5.58 0.23 7.06
C VAL A 299 6.22 1.00 5.92
N ILE A 300 6.43 2.31 6.08
CA ILE A 300 7.14 3.12 5.07
C ILE A 300 8.62 2.70 4.95
N ALA A 301 9.29 2.41 6.06
CA ALA A 301 10.66 1.89 6.02
C ALA A 301 10.74 0.51 5.36
N LEU A 302 9.75 -0.36 5.58
CA LEU A 302 9.64 -1.63 4.87
C LEU A 302 9.41 -1.42 3.37
N MET A 303 8.54 -0.47 3.00
CA MET A 303 8.31 -0.08 1.61
C MET A 303 9.62 0.37 0.95
N ALA A 304 10.40 1.26 1.58
CA ALA A 304 11.70 1.71 1.10
C ALA A 304 12.74 0.59 0.90
N ARG A 305 12.60 -0.53 1.63
CA ARG A 305 13.48 -1.70 1.50
C ARG A 305 13.04 -2.64 0.37
N LEU A 306 11.76 -2.63 -0.01
CA LEU A 306 11.16 -3.54 -0.99
C LEU A 306 11.00 -2.93 -2.37
N VAL A 307 10.53 -1.68 -2.42
CA VAL A 307 10.22 -0.92 -3.64
C VAL A 307 11.51 -0.56 -4.36
N LYS A 308 11.45 -0.63 -5.70
CA LYS A 308 12.43 -0.07 -6.61
C LYS A 308 11.78 1.02 -7.47
N GLN A 309 12.56 1.54 -8.42
CA GLN A 309 12.11 2.58 -9.33
C GLN A 309 10.76 2.22 -9.97
N ARG A 310 9.78 3.08 -9.75
CA ARG A 310 8.40 3.00 -10.26
C ARG A 310 7.58 1.81 -9.79
N ASP A 311 8.00 1.08 -8.75
CA ASP A 311 7.24 -0.07 -8.29
C ASP A 311 5.87 0.33 -7.69
N LEU A 312 5.76 1.49 -7.04
CA LEU A 312 4.46 1.99 -6.55
C LEU A 312 3.55 2.44 -7.69
N ALA A 313 4.11 3.17 -8.67
CA ALA A 313 3.38 3.55 -9.87
C ALA A 313 2.85 2.32 -10.60
N ASN A 314 3.71 1.31 -10.80
CA ASN A 314 3.37 0.07 -11.47
C ASN A 314 2.37 -0.76 -10.65
N ALA A 315 2.47 -0.80 -9.32
CA ALA A 315 1.48 -1.46 -8.48
C ALA A 315 0.09 -0.79 -8.59
N THR A 316 0.03 0.51 -8.86
CA THR A 316 -1.24 1.20 -9.10
C THR A 316 -1.76 0.93 -10.53
N LEU A 317 -0.89 1.02 -11.54
CA LEU A 317 -1.27 0.96 -12.94
C LEU A 317 -1.44 -0.47 -13.48
N HIS A 318 -0.69 -1.43 -12.96
CA HIS A 318 -0.50 -2.75 -13.60
C HIS A 318 -0.57 -3.91 -12.62
N GLY A 319 -1.44 -4.88 -12.92
CA GLY A 319 -1.49 -6.16 -12.22
C GLY A 319 -0.48 -7.19 -12.76
N PRO A 320 -0.40 -8.36 -12.11
CA PRO A 320 0.24 -9.54 -12.68
C PRO A 320 -0.45 -9.91 -14.00
N SER A 321 0.25 -10.65 -14.88
CA SER A 321 -0.37 -11.13 -16.12
C SER A 321 -1.44 -12.20 -15.85
N ASP A 322 -2.30 -12.45 -16.83
CA ASP A 322 -3.34 -13.49 -16.73
C ASP A 322 -2.75 -14.89 -16.54
N GLU A 323 -1.57 -15.15 -17.13
CA GLU A 323 -0.82 -16.39 -16.91
C GLU A 323 -0.38 -16.51 -15.45
N ALA A 324 0.12 -15.42 -14.86
CA ALA A 324 0.53 -15.41 -13.47
C ALA A 324 -0.65 -15.64 -12.52
N LEU A 325 -1.82 -15.09 -12.84
CA LEU A 325 -3.04 -15.26 -12.06
C LEU A 325 -3.70 -16.63 -12.24
N SER A 326 -3.57 -17.26 -13.41
CA SER A 326 -4.16 -18.59 -13.67
C SER A 326 -3.26 -19.77 -13.31
N GLY A 327 -1.96 -19.52 -13.13
CA GLY A 327 -0.97 -20.57 -12.85
C GLY A 327 -1.02 -21.17 -11.45
N PRO A 328 -0.20 -22.22 -11.22
CA PRO A 328 -0.05 -22.84 -9.91
C PRO A 328 0.34 -21.85 -8.82
N LEU A 329 -0.07 -22.15 -7.61
CA LEU A 329 -0.01 -21.23 -6.49
C LEU A 329 0.60 -21.85 -5.24
N LEU A 330 1.38 -21.07 -4.49
CA LEU A 330 1.66 -21.38 -3.08
C LEU A 330 0.51 -20.85 -2.22
N GLU A 331 -0.28 -21.75 -1.66
CA GLU A 331 -1.44 -21.44 -0.83
C GLU A 331 -1.11 -21.49 0.67
N ASP A 332 -0.25 -22.43 1.08
CA ASP A 332 0.07 -22.63 2.49
C ASP A 332 1.59 -22.73 2.72
N ALA A 333 2.06 -22.00 3.73
CA ALA A 333 3.44 -21.96 4.20
C ALA A 333 3.42 -21.47 5.67
N PRO A 334 4.12 -22.16 6.58
CA PRO A 334 4.08 -21.82 8.00
C PRO A 334 4.80 -20.49 8.23
N PHE A 335 4.09 -19.50 8.77
CA PHE A 335 4.65 -18.21 9.18
C PHE A 335 4.73 -18.15 10.71
N PRO A 336 5.87 -17.73 11.31
CA PRO A 336 7.02 -17.07 10.68
C PRO A 336 8.18 -17.99 10.24
N GLU A 337 7.98 -19.31 10.23
CA GLU A 337 9.06 -20.28 9.97
C GLU A 337 9.53 -20.32 8.51
N VAL A 338 8.69 -19.90 7.56
CA VAL A 338 8.98 -19.81 6.12
C VAL A 338 8.62 -18.41 5.61
N LEU A 339 9.60 -17.77 4.99
CA LEU A 339 9.48 -16.44 4.41
C LEU A 339 9.52 -16.52 2.88
N VAL A 340 8.46 -16.04 2.22
CA VAL A 340 8.31 -16.03 0.77
C VAL A 340 8.95 -14.77 0.18
N ALA A 341 10.07 -14.94 -0.52
CA ALA A 341 10.72 -13.88 -1.27
C ALA A 341 10.20 -13.79 -2.71
N LYS A 342 9.82 -14.92 -3.31
CA LYS A 342 9.18 -15.00 -4.64
C LYS A 342 8.16 -16.13 -4.64
N ALA A 343 7.01 -15.86 -5.24
CA ALA A 343 6.07 -16.86 -5.73
C ALA A 343 5.45 -16.29 -7.01
N TYR A 344 5.71 -16.93 -8.15
CA TYR A 344 5.27 -16.39 -9.44
C TYR A 344 5.17 -17.49 -10.50
N SER A 345 4.10 -17.45 -11.28
CA SER A 345 3.96 -18.25 -12.50
C SER A 345 4.16 -17.36 -13.71
N GLU A 346 5.14 -17.67 -14.56
CA GLU A 346 5.40 -16.89 -15.77
C GLU A 346 4.60 -17.40 -16.98
N ASP A 347 4.29 -18.70 -17.01
CA ASP A 347 3.70 -19.40 -18.15
C ASP A 347 2.33 -20.03 -17.83
N GLY A 348 1.79 -19.78 -16.63
CA GLY A 348 0.54 -20.37 -16.16
C GLY A 348 0.62 -21.88 -15.87
N LYS A 349 1.81 -22.48 -15.94
CA LYS A 349 1.99 -23.94 -15.81
C LYS A 349 2.97 -24.31 -14.71
N LYS A 350 3.97 -23.47 -14.47
CA LYS A 350 5.02 -23.67 -13.47
C LYS A 350 4.91 -22.60 -12.39
N LEU A 351 5.38 -22.93 -11.20
CA LEU A 351 5.52 -21.98 -10.09
C LEU A 351 6.98 -21.91 -9.68
N ASP A 352 7.57 -20.72 -9.80
CA ASP A 352 8.92 -20.40 -9.33
C ASP A 352 8.83 -19.74 -7.95
N LEU A 353 9.37 -20.44 -6.96
CA LEU A 353 9.43 -20.02 -5.58
C LEU A 353 10.86 -19.69 -5.16
N VAL A 354 11.00 -18.65 -4.35
CA VAL A 354 12.20 -18.40 -3.55
C VAL A 354 11.76 -18.23 -2.12
N LEU A 355 12.19 -19.15 -1.27
CA LEU A 355 11.85 -19.21 0.15
C LEU A 355 13.10 -19.01 1.00
N TYR A 356 12.90 -18.50 2.21
CA TYR A 356 13.89 -18.45 3.28
C TYR A 356 13.29 -19.09 4.52
N ASN A 357 14.10 -19.77 5.33
CA ASN A 357 13.67 -20.14 6.67
C ASN A 357 13.59 -18.87 7.53
N GLY A 358 12.73 -18.90 8.55
CA GLY A 358 12.67 -17.90 9.60
C GLY A 358 13.89 -18.01 10.50
N LYS A 359 13.68 -18.39 11.76
CA LYS A 359 14.79 -18.47 12.73
C LYS A 359 15.78 -19.60 12.44
N GLU A 360 15.29 -20.81 12.16
CA GLU A 360 16.11 -22.02 12.01
C GLU A 360 15.78 -22.74 10.70
N PRO A 361 16.76 -23.38 10.03
CA PRO A 361 16.52 -24.23 8.87
C PRO A 361 15.75 -25.50 9.24
N GLY A 362 15.01 -26.08 8.30
CA GLY A 362 14.18 -27.26 8.59
C GLY A 362 13.43 -27.83 7.38
N SER A 363 12.67 -28.89 7.63
CA SER A 363 11.67 -29.41 6.69
C SER A 363 10.32 -28.79 7.02
N PHE A 364 9.69 -28.16 6.01
CA PHE A 364 8.42 -27.48 6.17
C PHE A 364 7.40 -28.01 5.17
N LYS A 365 6.16 -28.16 5.63
CA LYS A 365 5.03 -28.54 4.77
C LYS A 365 4.54 -27.31 4.02
N LEU A 366 4.53 -27.39 2.69
CA LEU A 366 4.00 -26.37 1.78
C LEU A 366 2.73 -26.89 1.11
N GLY A 367 1.73 -26.03 0.98
CA GLY A 367 0.49 -26.30 0.27
C GLY A 367 0.43 -25.56 -1.06
N PHE A 368 0.05 -26.29 -2.11
CA PHE A 368 -0.11 -25.77 -3.46
C PHE A 368 -1.55 -25.88 -3.93
N GLU A 369 -2.00 -24.92 -4.73
CA GLU A 369 -3.33 -24.88 -5.34
C GLU A 369 -3.24 -24.48 -6.82
N ARG A 370 -4.37 -24.55 -7.54
CA ARG A 370 -4.50 -24.29 -8.99
C ARG A 370 -3.65 -25.27 -9.81
N LEU A 371 -3.45 -26.48 -9.30
CA LEU A 371 -2.86 -27.58 -10.04
C LEU A 371 -3.92 -28.29 -10.88
N VAL A 372 -3.50 -28.91 -11.98
CA VAL A 372 -4.38 -29.75 -12.80
C VAL A 372 -4.75 -31.00 -11.99
N PRO A 373 -6.03 -31.26 -11.69
CA PRO A 373 -6.45 -32.41 -10.87
C PRO A 373 -5.92 -33.74 -11.41
N GLY A 374 -5.44 -34.60 -10.51
CA GLY A 374 -4.88 -35.92 -10.84
C GLY A 374 -3.50 -35.89 -11.51
N LYS A 375 -2.96 -34.71 -11.84
CA LYS A 375 -1.65 -34.60 -12.48
C LYS A 375 -0.51 -34.63 -11.45
N GLN A 376 0.59 -35.28 -11.81
CA GLN A 376 1.81 -35.29 -11.02
C GLN A 376 2.67 -34.06 -11.36
N TYR A 377 3.32 -33.50 -10.34
CA TYR A 377 4.22 -32.36 -10.42
C TYR A 377 5.55 -32.71 -9.78
N SER A 378 6.66 -32.34 -10.41
CA SER A 378 8.02 -32.47 -9.89
C SER A 378 8.47 -31.19 -9.18
N LEU A 379 9.25 -31.33 -8.12
CA LEU A 379 9.93 -30.22 -7.42
C LEU A 379 11.42 -30.24 -7.78
N SER A 380 11.99 -29.07 -8.13
CA SER A 380 13.42 -28.98 -8.47
C SER A 380 14.37 -29.36 -7.32
N THR A 381 13.89 -29.33 -6.07
CA THR A 381 14.63 -29.77 -4.88
C THR A 381 14.58 -31.28 -4.65
N GLY A 382 13.94 -32.03 -5.56
CA GLY A 382 13.71 -33.47 -5.43
C GLY A 382 12.31 -33.79 -4.91
N GLY A 383 11.79 -34.94 -5.34
CA GLY A 383 10.45 -35.40 -5.01
C GLY A 383 9.37 -34.98 -6.03
N SER A 384 8.17 -35.50 -5.82
CA SER A 384 6.99 -35.20 -6.65
C SER A 384 5.74 -35.22 -5.81
N VAL A 385 4.73 -34.47 -6.21
CA VAL A 385 3.40 -34.45 -5.61
C VAL A 385 2.33 -34.65 -6.66
N THR A 386 1.22 -35.28 -6.29
CA THR A 386 0.06 -35.45 -7.17
C THR A 386 -1.06 -34.55 -6.69
N ALA A 387 -1.63 -33.77 -7.61
CA ALA A 387 -2.79 -32.93 -7.32
C ALA A 387 -4.02 -33.79 -7.04
N ASN A 388 -4.73 -33.47 -5.96
CA ASN A 388 -6.01 -34.11 -5.63
C ASN A 388 -7.13 -33.68 -6.60
N SER A 389 -8.36 -34.16 -6.35
CA SER A 389 -9.54 -33.82 -7.18
C SER A 389 -9.90 -32.33 -7.20
N THR A 390 -9.42 -31.55 -6.23
CA THR A 390 -9.65 -30.10 -6.14
C THR A 390 -8.45 -29.28 -6.64
N GLY A 391 -7.44 -29.91 -7.23
CA GLY A 391 -6.26 -29.22 -7.76
C GLY A 391 -5.30 -28.74 -6.67
N LYS A 392 -5.31 -29.37 -5.50
CA LYS A 392 -4.40 -29.07 -4.37
C LYS A 392 -3.39 -30.19 -4.16
N ALA A 393 -2.20 -29.84 -3.68
CA ALA A 393 -1.17 -30.80 -3.28
C ALA A 393 -0.34 -30.26 -2.11
N TRP A 394 0.34 -31.15 -1.39
CA TRP A 394 1.25 -30.77 -0.31
C TRP A 394 2.60 -31.46 -0.49
N ALA A 395 3.68 -30.73 -0.22
CA ALA A 395 5.04 -31.25 -0.21
C ALA A 395 5.75 -30.88 1.09
N GLU A 396 6.57 -31.79 1.61
CA GLU A 396 7.61 -31.40 2.57
C GLU A 396 8.84 -30.94 1.81
N VAL A 397 9.34 -29.74 2.13
CA VAL A 397 10.52 -29.17 1.49
C VAL A 397 11.52 -28.73 2.55
N LYS A 398 12.79 -29.09 2.31
CA LYS A 398 13.92 -28.62 3.13
C LYS A 398 14.27 -27.19 2.73
N ILE A 399 14.27 -26.29 3.71
CA ILE A 399 14.58 -24.87 3.51
C ILE A 399 15.74 -24.51 4.43
N ASN A 400 16.83 -24.00 3.83
CA ASN A 400 18.00 -23.51 4.53
C ASN A 400 18.58 -22.29 3.78
N GLY A 401 18.42 -21.11 4.35
CA GLY A 401 18.70 -19.85 3.67
C GLY A 401 17.85 -19.70 2.40
N ARG A 402 18.42 -19.04 1.39
CA ARG A 402 17.75 -18.84 0.10
C ARG A 402 17.57 -20.17 -0.63
N THR A 403 16.35 -20.67 -0.67
CA THR A 403 15.98 -21.94 -1.31
C THR A 403 15.08 -21.66 -2.51
N GLN A 404 15.54 -21.96 -3.72
CA GLN A 404 14.74 -21.85 -4.93
C GLN A 404 14.07 -23.18 -5.26
N ILE A 405 12.76 -23.14 -5.52
CA ILE A 405 11.95 -24.33 -5.83
C ILE A 405 11.16 -24.03 -7.10
N MET A 406 11.28 -24.89 -8.10
CA MET A 406 10.42 -24.90 -9.27
C MET A 406 9.45 -26.07 -9.16
N LEU A 407 8.16 -25.76 -9.09
CA LEU A 407 7.08 -26.74 -9.23
C LEU A 407 6.63 -26.76 -10.70
N GLN A 408 6.70 -27.91 -11.35
CA GLN A 408 6.29 -28.06 -12.75
C GLN A 408 5.63 -29.43 -12.98
N PRO A 409 4.74 -29.56 -13.97
CA PRO A 409 4.15 -30.86 -14.29
C PRO A 409 5.23 -31.90 -14.62
N ALA A 410 5.09 -33.12 -14.08
CA ALA A 410 5.94 -34.24 -14.47
C ALA A 410 5.71 -34.59 -15.96
N ALA A 411 6.79 -35.02 -16.62
CA ALA A 411 6.78 -35.39 -18.03
C ALA A 411 5.94 -36.64 -18.30
#